data_AF-A0A673BLB4-F1
#
_entry.id   AF-A0A673BLB4-F1
#
_cell.length_a   1.000
_cell.length_b   1.000
_cell.length_c   1.000
_cell.angle_alpha   90.00
_cell.angle_beta   90.00
_cell.angle_gamma   90.00
#
_symmetry.space_group_name_H-M   'P 1'
#
loop_
_entity.id
_entity.type
_entity.pdbx_description
1 polymer ?
#
loop_
_entity_poly.entity_id
_entity_poly.type
_entity_poly.pdbx_seq_one_letter_code
_entity_poly.pdbx_strand_id
1 'polypeptide(L)'
;MQDIPFVLSANLHGGEVVVTYPFDCTRDWAPQEDTPTADNAFFRWLATVYASTNLMMDFQSHNNIINGGAWHTVPGVSMNDFSYLHTNCFEVTVELSCDKFPHASELPFEWENNKESLLVYMEQVHRGIKGVVRDKLTRKGIPDAIIKVEDHDHDIRSGRGWRRRYHDDRNRQWVHIQVNVF
;
A
#
# COMPACT_ATOMS: atom_id res chain seq x y z
N MET A 1 1.14 13.06 2.15
CA MET A 1 1.63 11.75 2.66
C MET A 1 2.94 11.81 3.43
N GLN A 2 3.80 12.82 3.29
CA GLN A 2 5.15 12.78 3.89
C GLN A 2 5.22 13.11 5.39
N ASP A 3 4.18 13.74 5.95
CA ASP A 3 4.17 14.14 7.37
C ASP A 3 3.82 12.99 8.34
N ILE A 4 3.08 12.00 7.85
CA ILE A 4 2.60 10.85 8.62
C ILE A 4 3.23 9.59 7.99
N PRO A 5 3.82 8.69 8.79
CA PRO A 5 4.39 7.44 8.28
C PRO A 5 3.28 6.44 7.94
N PHE A 6 2.51 6.72 6.88
CA PHE A 6 1.52 5.79 6.35
C PHE A 6 2.20 4.51 5.88
N VAL A 7 1.57 3.38 6.21
CA VAL A 7 2.08 2.02 5.89
C VAL A 7 1.24 1.37 4.79
N LEU A 8 -0.08 1.56 4.86
CA LEU A 8 -1.04 1.01 3.91
C LEU A 8 -2.05 2.12 3.57
N SER A 9 -2.43 2.21 2.30
CA SER A 9 -3.42 3.15 1.78
C SER A 9 -4.22 2.50 0.65
N ALA A 10 -5.43 2.98 0.41
CA ALA A 10 -6.20 2.66 -0.77
C ALA A 10 -6.83 3.93 -1.29
N ASN A 11 -6.77 4.14 -2.60
CA ASN A 11 -7.54 5.16 -3.28
C ASN A 11 -8.83 4.51 -3.83
N LEU A 12 -9.94 5.25 -3.80
CA LEU A 12 -11.25 4.75 -4.21
C LEU A 12 -11.72 5.52 -5.44
N HIS A 13 -12.04 4.80 -6.49
CA HIS A 13 -12.46 5.29 -7.78
C HIS A 13 -13.77 4.61 -8.22
N GLY A 14 -14.36 5.12 -9.29
CA GLY A 14 -15.52 4.52 -9.93
C GLY A 14 -15.42 4.65 -11.44
N GLY A 15 -16.16 3.79 -12.13
CA GLY A 15 -16.17 3.62 -13.58
C GLY A 15 -16.05 2.16 -13.98
N GLU A 16 -15.45 1.33 -13.13
CA GLU A 16 -15.30 -0.12 -13.31
C GLU A 16 -15.39 -0.83 -11.95
N VAL A 17 -15.26 -2.16 -11.95
CA VAL A 17 -15.25 -3.00 -10.75
C VAL A 17 -13.99 -3.86 -10.74
N VAL A 18 -12.89 -3.30 -10.24
CA VAL A 18 -11.55 -3.92 -10.26
C VAL A 18 -10.64 -3.29 -9.21
N VAL A 19 -9.70 -4.08 -8.66
CA VAL A 19 -8.63 -3.55 -7.81
C VAL A 19 -7.33 -3.52 -8.60
N THR A 20 -6.74 -2.34 -8.78
CA THR A 20 -5.45 -2.22 -9.47
C THR A 20 -4.31 -2.01 -8.50
N TYR A 21 -3.18 -2.61 -8.84
CA TYR A 21 -1.96 -2.52 -8.04
C TYR A 21 -0.77 -2.07 -8.89
N PRO A 22 0.25 -1.44 -8.27
CA PRO A 22 1.38 -0.86 -8.97
C PRO A 22 2.21 -1.88 -9.79
N PHE A 23 2.96 -1.43 -10.80
CA PHE A 23 3.00 -0.04 -11.29
C PHE A 23 1.84 0.29 -12.23
N ASP A 24 1.42 1.56 -12.28
CA ASP A 24 0.46 2.08 -13.25
C ASP A 24 1.14 2.58 -14.55
N CYS A 25 2.43 2.97 -14.46
CA CYS A 25 3.24 3.39 -15.61
C CYS A 25 4.06 2.24 -16.21
N THR A 26 4.13 2.18 -17.54
CA THR A 26 5.05 1.27 -18.26
C THR A 26 6.38 1.96 -18.58
N ARG A 27 7.50 1.22 -18.47
CA ARG A 27 8.86 1.78 -18.64
C ARG A 27 9.09 2.41 -20.02
N ASP A 28 8.41 1.89 -21.04
CA ASP A 28 8.56 2.30 -22.43
C ASP A 28 7.30 2.96 -23.00
N TRP A 29 6.34 3.36 -22.14
CA TRP A 29 5.01 3.84 -22.56
C TRP A 29 4.25 2.85 -23.45
N ALA A 30 4.71 1.60 -23.48
CA ALA A 30 4.04 0.51 -24.16
C ALA A 30 2.69 0.30 -23.46
N PRO A 31 1.57 0.37 -24.19
CA PRO A 31 0.27 0.13 -23.58
C PRO A 31 0.15 -1.35 -23.17
N GLN A 32 -0.44 -1.59 -22.00
CA GLN A 32 -0.89 -2.92 -21.55
C GLN A 32 0.24 -3.95 -21.33
N GLU A 33 1.28 -3.55 -20.59
CA GLU A 33 2.35 -4.46 -20.17
C GLU A 33 2.38 -4.61 -18.65
N ASP A 34 2.53 -5.85 -18.17
CA ASP A 34 2.68 -6.14 -16.74
C ASP A 34 3.98 -5.56 -16.21
N THR A 35 3.87 -4.69 -15.20
CA THR A 35 4.99 -3.93 -14.64
C THR A 35 5.10 -4.18 -13.14
N PRO A 36 5.68 -5.33 -12.75
CA PRO A 36 5.70 -5.74 -11.36
C PRO A 36 6.63 -4.85 -10.51
N THR A 37 6.21 -4.57 -9.28
CA THR A 37 7.08 -4.02 -8.25
C THR A 37 7.95 -5.11 -7.60
N ALA A 38 8.95 -4.71 -6.81
CA ALA A 38 9.68 -5.64 -5.95
C ALA A 38 8.73 -6.35 -4.94
N ASP A 39 7.65 -5.67 -4.52
CA ASP A 39 6.59 -6.18 -3.64
C ASP A 39 5.38 -6.79 -4.37
N ASN A 40 5.51 -7.19 -5.63
CA ASN A 40 4.37 -7.62 -6.46
C ASN A 40 3.52 -8.72 -5.80
N ALA A 41 4.15 -9.70 -5.15
CA ALA A 41 3.42 -10.77 -4.46
C ALA A 41 2.55 -10.23 -3.32
N PHE A 42 3.03 -9.23 -2.58
CA PHE A 42 2.28 -8.58 -1.51
C PHE A 42 1.17 -7.70 -2.06
N PHE A 43 1.41 -6.95 -3.14
CA PHE A 43 0.38 -6.17 -3.81
C PHE A 43 -0.76 -7.02 -4.37
N ARG A 44 -0.43 -8.14 -5.03
CA ARG A 44 -1.43 -9.12 -5.48
C ARG A 44 -2.24 -9.68 -4.32
N TRP A 45 -1.61 -9.94 -3.18
CA TRP A 45 -2.30 -10.35 -1.96
C TRP A 45 -3.27 -9.26 -1.48
N LEU A 46 -2.81 -8.01 -1.34
CA LEU A 46 -3.66 -6.88 -0.92
C LEU A 46 -4.87 -6.69 -1.84
N ALA A 47 -4.63 -6.75 -3.16
CA ALA A 47 -5.70 -6.63 -4.15
C ALA A 47 -6.69 -7.80 -4.05
N THR A 48 -6.17 -9.03 -3.88
CA THR A 48 -7.00 -10.25 -3.73
C THR A 48 -7.86 -10.18 -2.47
N VAL A 49 -7.30 -9.71 -1.35
CA VAL A 49 -8.02 -9.58 -0.07
C VAL A 49 -9.24 -8.69 -0.23
N TYR A 50 -9.11 -7.57 -0.93
CA TYR A 50 -10.24 -6.68 -1.18
C TYR A 50 -11.25 -7.32 -2.15
N ALA A 51 -10.77 -7.81 -3.30
CA ALA A 51 -11.63 -8.33 -4.35
C ALA A 51 -12.41 -9.59 -3.95
N SER A 52 -11.81 -10.50 -3.17
CA SER A 52 -12.46 -11.76 -2.77
C SER A 52 -13.50 -11.61 -1.67
N THR A 53 -13.48 -10.48 -0.96
CA THR A 53 -14.44 -10.17 0.13
C THR A 53 -15.55 -9.24 -0.34
N ASN A 54 -15.42 -8.66 -1.53
CA ASN A 54 -16.44 -7.81 -2.13
C ASN A 54 -17.45 -8.70 -2.86
N LEU A 55 -18.72 -8.61 -2.48
CA LEU A 55 -19.79 -9.47 -2.97
C LEU A 55 -19.98 -9.41 -4.50
N MET A 56 -19.70 -8.26 -5.11
CA MET A 56 -19.82 -8.06 -6.56
C MET A 56 -18.57 -8.51 -7.30
N MET A 57 -17.39 -8.26 -6.74
CA MET A 57 -16.12 -8.65 -7.36
C MET A 57 -15.89 -10.16 -7.30
N ASP A 58 -16.35 -10.86 -6.26
CA ASP A 58 -16.24 -12.33 -6.17
C ASP A 58 -17.13 -13.05 -7.22
N PHE A 59 -18.27 -12.45 -7.57
CA PHE A 59 -19.26 -13.08 -8.46
C PHE A 59 -18.82 -13.17 -9.93
N GLN A 60 -17.89 -12.32 -10.40
CA GLN A 60 -17.58 -12.18 -11.84
C GLN A 60 -16.57 -13.21 -12.40
N SER A 61 -16.16 -14.23 -11.61
CA SER A 61 -15.31 -15.38 -11.99
C SER A 61 -13.95 -15.07 -12.64
N HIS A 62 -13.62 -13.80 -12.86
CA HIS A 62 -12.33 -13.32 -13.29
C HIS A 62 -11.68 -12.69 -12.07
N ASN A 63 -10.41 -13.02 -11.80
CA ASN A 63 -9.66 -12.35 -10.75
C ASN A 63 -9.72 -10.85 -10.99
N ASN A 64 -10.57 -10.13 -10.25
CA ASN A 64 -10.83 -8.69 -10.37
C ASN A 64 -9.68 -7.87 -9.78
N ILE A 65 -8.46 -8.34 -10.04
CA ILE A 65 -7.20 -7.70 -9.72
C ILE A 65 -6.39 -7.59 -11.00
N ILE A 66 -5.76 -6.45 -11.21
CA ILE A 66 -4.93 -6.23 -12.40
C ILE A 66 -3.76 -5.31 -12.08
N ASN A 67 -2.60 -5.55 -12.70
CA ASN A 67 -1.52 -4.58 -12.67
C ASN A 67 -1.95 -3.34 -13.45
N GLY A 68 -1.69 -2.14 -12.92
CA GLY A 68 -2.11 -0.90 -13.56
C GLY A 68 -1.57 -0.73 -14.99
N GLY A 69 -0.28 -0.99 -15.18
CA GLY A 69 0.37 -0.95 -16.49
C GLY A 69 -0.21 -1.94 -17.50
N ALA A 70 -0.67 -3.11 -17.03
CA ALA A 70 -1.34 -4.12 -17.85
C ALA A 70 -2.78 -3.74 -18.23
N TRP A 71 -3.45 -2.92 -17.41
CA TRP A 71 -4.82 -2.48 -17.68
C TRP A 71 -4.87 -1.34 -18.68
N HIS A 72 -4.32 -0.19 -18.29
CA HIS A 72 -4.13 0.98 -19.14
C HIS A 72 -2.99 1.84 -18.57
N THR A 73 -2.02 2.20 -19.40
CA THR A 73 -0.92 3.06 -18.96
C THR A 73 -1.45 4.45 -18.64
N VAL A 74 -1.35 4.87 -17.39
CA VAL A 74 -1.72 6.23 -16.97
C VAL A 74 -0.55 7.16 -17.28
N PRO A 75 -0.74 8.25 -18.05
CA PRO A 75 0.35 9.16 -18.34
C PRO A 75 0.78 9.98 -17.11
N GLY A 76 2.04 9.83 -16.69
CA GLY A 76 2.59 10.49 -15.50
C GLY A 76 2.48 9.61 -14.25
N VAL A 77 3.24 9.94 -13.19
CA VAL A 77 3.28 9.13 -11.97
C VAL A 77 1.92 9.17 -11.27
N SER A 78 1.25 8.02 -11.20
CA SER A 78 -0.02 7.89 -10.48
C SER A 78 0.18 8.12 -8.98
N MET A 79 -0.92 8.36 -8.26
CA MET A 79 -0.84 8.50 -6.80
C MET A 79 -0.30 7.22 -6.14
N ASN A 80 -0.68 6.05 -6.66
CA ASN A 80 -0.19 4.76 -6.17
C ASN A 80 1.31 4.60 -6.36
N ASP A 81 1.80 4.89 -7.57
CA ASP A 81 3.22 4.82 -7.90
C ASP A 81 4.01 5.82 -7.06
N PHE A 82 3.45 7.01 -6.83
CA PHE A 82 4.06 8.01 -5.95
C PHE A 82 4.17 7.51 -4.51
N SER A 83 3.10 6.93 -3.96
CA SER A 83 3.05 6.36 -2.62
C SER A 83 4.16 5.33 -2.41
N TYR A 84 4.32 4.40 -3.35
CA TYR A 84 5.33 3.34 -3.29
C TYR A 84 6.76 3.86 -3.49
N LEU A 85 6.98 4.79 -4.43
CA LEU A 85 8.34 5.25 -4.79
C LEU A 85 8.89 6.34 -3.85
N HIS A 86 8.02 7.12 -3.21
CA HIS A 86 8.43 8.31 -2.46
C HIS A 86 8.10 8.23 -0.96
N THR A 87 7.43 7.17 -0.51
CA THR A 87 7.09 6.94 0.90
C THR A 87 7.22 5.46 1.26
N ASN A 88 6.89 5.08 2.50
CA ASN A 88 6.82 3.67 2.91
C ASN A 88 5.42 3.05 2.66
N CYS A 89 4.52 3.79 2.03
CA CYS A 89 3.11 3.43 1.96
C CYS A 89 2.83 2.54 0.76
N PHE A 90 2.29 1.35 1.01
CA PHE A 90 1.73 0.49 -0.02
C PHE A 90 0.32 0.98 -0.36
N GLU A 91 0.10 1.42 -1.60
CA GLU A 91 -1.19 1.94 -2.04
C GLU A 91 -1.73 1.16 -3.24
N VAL A 92 -3.03 0.87 -3.21
CA VAL A 92 -3.78 0.25 -4.32
C VAL A 92 -4.91 1.18 -4.77
N THR A 93 -5.38 1.03 -6.00
CA THR A 93 -6.63 1.65 -6.48
C THR A 93 -7.74 0.63 -6.40
N VAL A 94 -8.90 1.04 -5.88
CA VAL A 94 -10.12 0.23 -5.90
C VAL A 94 -11.17 0.96 -6.73
N GLU A 95 -11.55 0.37 -7.85
CA GLU A 95 -12.71 0.78 -8.65
C GLU A 95 -13.95 0.06 -8.08
N LEU A 96 -14.85 0.81 -7.46
CA LEU A 96 -15.94 0.28 -6.64
C LEU A 96 -17.19 -0.12 -7.44
N SER A 97 -17.48 0.61 -8.52
CA SER A 97 -18.75 0.54 -9.25
C SER A 97 -18.61 1.02 -10.70
N CYS A 98 -19.39 0.45 -11.62
CA CYS A 98 -19.45 0.95 -13.00
C CYS A 98 -20.13 2.33 -13.10
N ASP A 99 -21.09 2.62 -12.22
CA ASP A 99 -21.69 3.95 -12.12
C ASP A 99 -20.80 4.85 -11.24
N LYS A 100 -20.29 5.93 -11.82
CA LYS A 100 -19.46 6.92 -11.12
C LYS A 100 -20.26 7.77 -10.14
N PHE A 101 -21.56 7.93 -10.39
CA PHE A 101 -22.46 8.75 -9.59
C PHE A 101 -23.79 8.01 -9.38
N PRO A 102 -23.77 6.91 -8.59
CA PRO A 102 -24.96 6.12 -8.33
C PRO A 102 -26.03 6.96 -7.60
N HIS A 103 -27.28 6.56 -7.75
CA HIS A 103 -28.37 7.27 -7.10
C HIS A 103 -28.30 7.07 -5.58
N ALA A 104 -28.78 8.04 -4.79
CA ALA A 104 -28.70 7.98 -3.33
C ALA A 104 -29.37 6.73 -2.72
N SER A 105 -30.34 6.14 -3.44
CA SER A 105 -31.01 4.90 -3.09
C SER A 105 -30.13 3.65 -3.16
N GLU A 106 -29.04 3.70 -3.93
CA GLU A 106 -28.12 2.58 -4.15
C GLU A 106 -26.94 2.60 -3.17
N LEU A 107 -26.66 3.74 -2.53
CA LEU A 107 -25.57 3.88 -1.56
C LEU A 107 -25.59 2.86 -0.40
N PRO A 108 -26.75 2.49 0.19
CA PRO A 108 -26.78 1.46 1.23
C PRO A 108 -26.34 0.09 0.71
N PHE A 109 -26.61 -0.20 -0.57
CA PHE A 109 -26.20 -1.44 -1.22
C PHE A 109 -24.69 -1.44 -1.52
N GLU A 110 -24.17 -0.34 -2.04
CA GLU A 110 -22.72 -0.18 -2.27
C GLU A 110 -21.92 -0.27 -0.97
N TRP A 111 -22.46 0.28 0.12
CA TRP A 111 -21.86 0.13 1.44
C TRP A 111 -21.77 -1.34 1.86
N GLU A 112 -22.87 -2.09 1.77
CA GLU A 112 -22.88 -3.50 2.19
C GLU A 112 -21.93 -4.36 1.34
N ASN A 113 -21.80 -4.07 0.04
CA ASN A 113 -20.86 -4.75 -0.85
C ASN A 113 -19.40 -4.54 -0.48
N ASN A 114 -19.04 -3.34 0.01
CA ASN A 114 -17.64 -2.95 0.24
C ASN A 114 -17.23 -2.98 1.72
N LYS A 115 -18.19 -3.04 2.65
CA LYS A 115 -17.95 -2.93 4.09
C LYS A 115 -16.94 -3.97 4.58
N GLU A 116 -17.16 -5.24 4.27
CA GLU A 116 -16.26 -6.31 4.70
C GLU A 116 -14.88 -6.16 4.04
N SER A 117 -14.83 -5.85 2.76
CA SER A 117 -13.58 -5.61 2.03
C SER A 117 -12.75 -4.49 2.61
N LEU A 118 -13.36 -3.37 2.98
CA LEU A 118 -12.68 -2.26 3.63
C LEU A 118 -12.12 -2.66 4.99
N LEU A 119 -12.88 -3.43 5.79
CA LEU A 119 -12.44 -3.88 7.10
C LEU A 119 -11.25 -4.85 7.00
N VAL A 120 -11.37 -5.91 6.21
CA VAL A 120 -10.31 -6.92 6.05
C VAL A 120 -9.07 -6.31 5.38
N TYR A 121 -9.25 -5.35 4.48
CA TYR A 121 -8.14 -4.59 3.90
C TYR A 121 -7.39 -3.78 4.96
N MET A 122 -8.11 -3.05 5.83
CA MET A 122 -7.47 -2.29 6.91
C MET A 122 -6.70 -3.20 7.87
N GLU A 123 -7.17 -4.42 8.13
CA GLU A 123 -6.46 -5.40 8.97
C GLU A 123 -5.10 -5.80 8.39
N GLN A 124 -4.91 -5.72 7.07
CA GLN A 124 -3.64 -6.07 6.43
C GLN A 124 -2.48 -5.16 6.87
N VAL A 125 -2.75 -3.95 7.38
CA VAL A 125 -1.72 -3.05 7.92
C VAL A 125 -0.99 -3.64 9.12
N HIS A 126 -1.55 -4.66 9.77
CA HIS A 126 -0.95 -5.33 10.91
C HIS A 126 -0.15 -6.58 10.55
N ARG A 127 -0.10 -6.95 9.27
CA ARG A 127 0.65 -8.09 8.77
C ARG A 127 2.13 -7.74 8.56
N GLY A 128 3.00 -8.75 8.66
CA GLY A 128 4.44 -8.60 8.46
C GLY A 128 5.19 -8.23 9.73
N ILE A 129 6.32 -7.52 9.57
CA ILE A 129 7.26 -7.23 10.66
C ILE A 129 7.15 -5.77 11.06
N LYS A 130 7.05 -5.50 12.36
CA LYS A 130 7.10 -4.16 12.93
C LYS A 130 8.00 -4.13 14.16
N GLY A 131 8.68 -3.02 14.37
CA GLY A 131 9.64 -2.88 15.47
C GLY A 131 10.12 -1.45 15.65
N VAL A 132 11.09 -1.27 16.55
CA VAL A 132 11.69 0.04 16.84
C VAL A 132 13.20 -0.05 16.66
N VAL A 133 13.73 0.77 15.77
CA VAL A 133 15.17 0.97 15.60
C VAL A 133 15.66 1.87 16.73
N ARG A 134 16.57 1.36 17.58
CA ARG A 134 17.10 2.11 18.73
C ARG A 134 18.61 2.19 18.72
N ASP A 135 19.11 3.33 19.18
CA ASP A 135 20.52 3.51 19.48
C ASP A 135 20.92 2.65 20.70
N LYS A 136 22.09 2.03 20.63
CA LYS A 136 22.55 1.05 21.62
C LYS A 136 22.76 1.67 23.00
N LEU A 137 23.32 2.86 23.06
CA LEU A 137 23.73 3.53 24.30
C LEU A 137 22.58 4.34 24.90
N THR A 138 21.97 5.20 24.08
CA THR A 138 20.93 6.15 24.52
C THR A 138 19.55 5.51 24.61
N ARG A 139 19.34 4.35 23.98
CA ARG A 139 18.04 3.65 23.86
C ARG A 139 16.95 4.50 23.18
N LYS A 140 17.31 5.64 22.58
CA LYS A 140 16.39 6.50 21.81
C LYS A 140 16.11 5.88 20.45
N GLY A 141 14.91 6.15 19.92
CA GLY A 141 14.53 5.72 18.57
C GLY A 141 15.31 6.50 17.51
N ILE A 142 15.82 5.80 16.50
CA ILE A 142 16.54 6.40 15.38
C ILE A 142 15.55 6.63 14.23
N PRO A 143 15.26 7.87 13.84
CA PRO A 143 14.44 8.17 12.67
C PRO A 143 15.24 7.96 11.37
N ASP A 144 14.52 7.77 10.26
CA ASP A 144 15.06 7.66 8.90
C ASP A 144 16.10 6.54 8.69
N ALA A 145 16.14 5.56 9.60
CA ALA A 145 16.97 4.37 9.47
C ALA A 145 16.41 3.48 8.36
N ILE A 146 17.30 2.87 7.58
CA ILE A 146 16.93 1.98 6.48
C ILE A 146 16.76 0.55 7.02
N ILE A 147 15.60 -0.04 6.76
CA ILE A 147 15.28 -1.43 7.01
C ILE A 147 15.27 -2.14 5.66
N LYS A 148 16.22 -3.03 5.47
CA LYS A 148 16.36 -3.84 4.26
C LYS A 148 16.05 -5.30 4.58
N VAL A 149 15.30 -5.94 3.69
CA VAL A 149 15.05 -7.39 3.72
C VAL A 149 15.99 -8.05 2.70
N GLU A 150 16.60 -9.17 3.09
CA GLU A 150 17.47 -9.94 2.19
C GLU A 150 16.69 -10.39 0.95
N ASP A 151 17.34 -10.32 -0.22
CA ASP A 151 16.74 -10.63 -1.54
C ASP A 151 15.48 -9.82 -1.91
N HIS A 152 15.26 -8.67 -1.27
CA HIS A 152 14.14 -7.78 -1.57
C HIS A 152 14.63 -6.40 -2.02
N ASP A 153 14.25 -5.98 -3.23
CA ASP A 153 14.71 -4.72 -3.84
C ASP A 153 13.77 -3.54 -3.56
N HIS A 154 13.37 -3.40 -2.29
CA HIS A 154 12.62 -2.25 -1.78
C HIS A 154 12.92 -2.04 -0.30
N ASP A 155 13.46 -0.86 0.02
CA ASP A 155 13.92 -0.49 1.35
C ASP A 155 12.87 0.39 2.06
N ILE A 156 12.57 0.09 3.33
CA ILE A 156 11.64 0.88 4.16
C ILE A 156 12.42 1.75 5.15
N ARG A 157 11.89 2.93 5.50
CA ARG A 157 12.53 3.85 6.47
C ARG A 157 11.78 3.91 7.80
N SER A 158 12.50 4.01 8.92
CA SER A 158 11.87 4.23 10.23
C SER A 158 11.26 5.64 10.33
N GLY A 159 10.01 5.73 10.80
CA GLY A 159 9.36 7.02 11.04
C GLY A 159 9.96 7.78 12.23
N ARG A 160 9.78 9.11 12.25
CA ARG A 160 10.06 9.90 13.46
C ARG A 160 9.10 9.47 14.56
N GLY A 161 9.64 9.02 15.69
CA GLY A 161 8.82 8.62 16.84
C GLY A 161 7.94 9.78 17.33
N TRP A 162 6.68 9.48 17.67
CA TRP A 162 5.71 10.41 18.28
C TRP A 162 6.06 10.81 19.73
N ARG A 163 7.34 11.03 20.05
CA ARG A 163 7.76 11.66 21.30
C ARG A 163 8.30 13.05 21.00
N ARG A 164 7.68 14.04 21.67
CA ARG A 164 8.01 15.48 21.68
C ARG A 164 9.43 15.76 21.20
N ARG A 165 9.53 16.61 20.16
CA ARG A 165 10.76 17.24 19.67
C ARG A 165 11.66 17.61 20.85
N TYR A 166 12.76 16.89 21.00
CA TYR A 166 13.95 17.44 21.61
C TYR A 166 15.12 17.03 20.73
N HIS A 167 15.74 18.06 20.14
CA HIS A 167 17.01 18.03 19.45
C HIS A 167 18.03 17.14 20.16
N ASP A 168 18.79 16.34 19.40
CA ASP A 168 20.23 16.55 19.26
C ASP A 168 20.79 15.63 18.16
N ASP A 169 21.65 16.20 17.34
CA ASP A 169 22.38 15.56 16.25
C ASP A 169 23.64 14.84 16.79
N ARG A 170 24.13 13.89 15.98
CA ARG A 170 25.45 13.20 16.03
C ARG A 170 25.51 11.90 16.83
N ASN A 171 25.33 10.77 16.13
CA ASN A 171 26.38 9.77 15.89
C ASN A 171 25.77 8.54 15.20
N ARG A 172 26.39 8.08 14.10
CA ARG A 172 26.02 6.80 13.47
C ARG A 172 26.56 5.66 14.33
N GLN A 173 25.67 4.87 14.92
CA GLN A 173 26.00 3.57 15.53
C GLN A 173 25.08 2.47 14.99
N TRP A 174 25.68 1.29 14.82
CA TRP A 174 25.06 0.06 14.33
C TRP A 174 23.76 -0.28 15.06
N VAL A 175 22.72 -0.55 14.29
CA VAL A 175 21.36 -0.84 14.77
C VAL A 175 21.24 -2.30 15.18
N HIS A 176 20.75 -2.54 16.39
CA HIS A 176 20.30 -3.86 16.83
C HIS A 176 18.79 -3.96 16.57
N ILE A 177 18.38 -4.76 15.59
CA ILE A 177 16.96 -5.00 15.29
C ILE A 177 16.44 -6.02 16.32
N GLN A 178 15.65 -5.58 17.29
CA GLN A 178 14.86 -6.50 18.11
C GLN A 178 13.63 -6.90 17.30
N VAL A 179 13.69 -8.05 16.64
CA VAL A 179 12.52 -8.70 16.05
C VAL A 179 11.80 -9.42 17.19
N ASN A 180 10.66 -8.89 17.61
CA ASN A 180 9.73 -9.67 18.42
C ASN A 180 8.82 -10.44 17.45
N VAL A 181 9.07 -11.74 17.35
CA VAL A 181 8.15 -12.68 16.69
C VAL A 181 6.97 -12.90 17.65
N PHE A 182 5.75 -12.61 17.21
CA PHE A 182 4.53 -13.11 17.83
C PHE A 182 3.94 -14.18 16.92
#